data_AF-A0A917E5F5-F1
#
_entry.id   AF-A0A917E5F5-F1
#
_cell.length_a   1.000
_cell.length_b   1.000
_cell.length_c   1.000
_cell.angle_alpha   90.00
_cell.angle_beta   90.00
_cell.angle_gamma   90.00
#
_symmetry.space_group_name_H-M   'P 1'
#
loop_
_entity.id
_entity.type
_entity.pdbx_description
1 polymer ?
#
loop_
_entity_poly.entity_id
_entity_poly.type
_entity_poly.pdbx_seq_one_letter_code
_entity_poly.pdbx_strand_id
1 'polypeptide(L)'
;MRDMVLVGADLWRIFEVIDAPLTPTLPGPPKPLGSFPLDHDDVDRHFEWMLECAPFAPSANVSGFRALTLPFGEGGEGLPLPVQILGPLDREHLLLALAARLEAEDRWGHSLARLSPFRERMRQGTLKLEGGPHRAFQAEVHPVFRRLQPAMPRSRPTCRRPHRS
;
A
#
# COMPACT_ATOMS: atom_id res chain seq x y z
N MET A 1 16.29 -18.22 10.90
CA MET A 1 16.30 -17.05 11.82
C MET A 1 17.67 -16.37 11.90
N ARG A 2 18.77 -17.13 12.01
CA ARG A 2 20.14 -16.57 12.02
C ARG A 2 20.51 -15.81 10.75
N ASP A 3 20.01 -16.26 9.59
CA ASP A 3 20.28 -15.59 8.30
C ASP A 3 19.62 -14.21 8.18
N MET A 4 18.41 -14.02 8.74
CA MET A 4 17.75 -12.70 8.75
C MET A 4 18.53 -11.65 9.55
N VAL A 5 19.21 -12.06 10.63
CA VAL A 5 20.04 -11.15 11.42
C VAL A 5 21.25 -10.68 10.61
N LEU A 6 21.85 -11.59 9.82
CA LEU A 6 22.96 -11.24 8.94
C LEU A 6 22.49 -10.33 7.79
N VAL A 7 21.34 -10.63 7.18
CA VAL A 7 20.71 -9.76 6.17
C VAL A 7 20.44 -8.37 6.73
N GLY A 8 19.91 -8.28 7.95
CA GLY A 8 19.73 -7.00 8.64
C GLY A 8 21.05 -6.24 8.76
N ALA A 9 22.11 -6.88 9.27
CA ALA A 9 23.43 -6.26 9.41
C ALA A 9 24.04 -5.81 8.06
N ASP A 10 23.87 -6.59 6.99
CA ASP A 10 24.35 -6.23 5.67
C ASP A 10 23.57 -5.05 5.07
N LEU A 11 22.25 -4.99 5.29
CA LEU A 11 21.43 -3.86 4.87
C LEU A 11 21.94 -2.55 5.48
N TRP A 12 22.36 -2.54 6.74
CA TRP A 12 22.90 -1.35 7.41
C TRP A 12 24.12 -0.73 6.73
N ARG A 13 24.89 -1.51 5.95
CA ARG A 13 26.04 -1.00 5.18
C ARG A 13 25.65 0.02 4.12
N ILE A 14 24.40 0.07 3.67
CA ILE A 14 23.94 1.10 2.72
C ILE A 14 24.15 2.52 3.25
N PHE A 15 24.05 2.70 4.58
CA PHE A 15 24.23 3.99 5.23
C PHE A 15 25.68 4.43 5.37
N GLU A 16 26.66 3.59 5.02
CA GLU A 16 28.06 4.00 4.87
C GLU A 16 28.25 4.90 3.65
N VAL A 17 27.34 4.84 2.67
CA VAL A 17 27.43 5.54 1.38
C VAL A 17 26.23 6.41 1.04
N ILE A 18 25.04 6.12 1.59
CA ILE A 18 23.80 6.85 1.31
C ILE A 18 23.15 7.27 2.63
N ASP A 19 22.97 8.57 2.88
CA ASP A 19 22.38 9.05 4.14
C ASP A 19 20.88 8.75 4.29
N ALA A 20 20.14 8.79 3.18
CA ALA A 20 18.68 8.59 3.16
C ALA A 20 18.23 8.03 1.80
N PRO A 21 18.20 6.70 1.61
CA PRO A 21 17.69 6.09 0.39
C PRO A 21 16.23 6.49 0.14
N LEU A 22 15.95 6.94 -1.08
CA LEU A 22 14.60 7.23 -1.57
C LEU A 22 14.18 6.14 -2.56
N THR A 23 13.08 5.46 -2.29
CA THR A 23 12.56 4.36 -3.11
C THR A 23 11.09 4.60 -3.45
N PRO A 24 10.57 4.06 -4.56
CA PRO A 24 9.12 3.94 -4.74
C PRO A 24 8.53 3.10 -3.60
N THR A 25 7.40 3.51 -3.01
CA THR A 25 6.72 2.65 -2.02
C THR A 25 6.01 1.50 -2.71
N LEU A 26 5.41 1.77 -3.88
CA LEU A 26 4.79 0.78 -4.76
C LEU A 26 5.50 0.86 -6.13
N PRO A 27 5.75 -0.27 -6.81
CA PRO A 27 6.40 -0.28 -8.12
C PRO A 27 5.46 0.14 -9.27
N GLY A 28 4.18 0.36 -8.97
CA GLY A 28 3.16 0.74 -9.94
C GLY A 28 1.89 1.24 -9.26
N PRO A 29 0.80 1.46 -10.02
CA PRO A 29 -0.47 1.88 -9.44
C PRO A 29 -0.99 0.85 -8.43
N PRO A 30 -1.77 1.29 -7.43
CA PRO A 30 -2.44 0.39 -6.49
C PRO A 30 -3.16 -0.75 -7.22
N LYS A 31 -2.95 -1.99 -6.74
CA LYS A 31 -3.64 -3.15 -7.31
C LYS A 31 -5.15 -3.06 -7.08
N PRO A 32 -5.98 -3.57 -8.00
CA PRO A 32 -7.42 -3.67 -7.77
C PRO A 32 -7.78 -4.45 -6.51
N LEU A 33 -8.96 -4.16 -5.94
CA LEU A 33 -9.49 -4.95 -4.84
C LEU A 33 -9.66 -6.42 -5.27
N GLY A 34 -9.28 -7.34 -4.38
CA GLY A 34 -9.31 -8.78 -4.66
C GLY A 34 -8.08 -9.32 -5.38
N SER A 35 -7.08 -8.50 -5.70
CA SER A 35 -5.82 -8.98 -6.28
C SER A 35 -4.99 -9.87 -5.35
N PHE A 36 -5.29 -9.87 -4.05
CA PHE A 36 -4.65 -10.71 -3.04
C PHE A 36 -5.72 -11.54 -2.32
N PRO A 37 -6.14 -12.68 -2.89
CA PRO A 37 -7.06 -13.59 -2.21
C PRO A 37 -6.47 -14.10 -0.89
N LEU A 38 -7.35 -14.43 0.06
CA LEU A 38 -7.00 -14.98 1.38
C LEU A 38 -7.66 -16.34 1.63
N ASP A 39 -8.37 -16.88 0.64
CA ASP A 39 -9.09 -18.16 0.68
C ASP A 39 -8.22 -19.34 0.22
N HIS A 40 -6.90 -19.25 0.46
CA HIS A 40 -5.91 -20.29 0.17
C HIS A 40 -4.93 -20.41 1.33
N ASP A 41 -4.27 -21.56 1.42
CA ASP A 41 -3.27 -21.85 2.47
C ASP A 41 -1.82 -21.69 1.98
N ASP A 42 -1.61 -21.26 0.73
CA ASP A 42 -0.29 -21.03 0.13
C ASP A 42 0.36 -19.72 0.63
N VAL A 43 1.12 -19.83 1.72
CA VAL A 43 1.80 -18.68 2.37
C VAL A 43 2.90 -18.10 1.49
N ASP A 44 3.66 -18.94 0.78
CA ASP A 44 4.78 -18.49 -0.05
C ASP A 44 4.28 -17.62 -1.18
N ARG A 45 3.19 -18.05 -1.84
CA ARG A 45 2.52 -17.25 -2.87
C ARG A 45 1.99 -15.92 -2.34
N HIS A 46 1.45 -15.92 -1.12
CA HIS A 46 0.99 -14.68 -0.49
C HIS A 46 2.16 -13.72 -0.22
N PHE A 47 3.30 -14.26 0.20
CA PHE A 47 4.50 -13.48 0.44
C PHE A 47 5.07 -12.89 -0.85
N GLU A 48 5.13 -13.66 -1.94
CA GLU A 48 5.51 -13.16 -3.28
C GLU A 48 4.66 -11.96 -3.69
N TRP A 49 3.34 -12.05 -3.53
CA TRP A 49 2.43 -10.96 -3.82
C TRP A 49 2.68 -9.70 -2.97
N MET A 50 2.98 -9.87 -1.69
CA MET A 50 3.34 -8.74 -0.83
C MET A 50 4.65 -8.08 -1.29
N LEU A 51 5.65 -8.87 -1.67
CA LEU A 51 6.92 -8.38 -2.22
C LEU A 51 6.75 -7.68 -3.57
N GLU A 52 5.90 -8.21 -4.45
CA GLU A 52 5.55 -7.55 -5.71
C GLU A 52 4.81 -6.22 -5.49
N CYS A 53 4.02 -6.13 -4.41
CA CYS A 53 3.26 -4.93 -4.08
C CYS A 53 4.16 -3.83 -3.48
N ALA A 54 5.02 -4.19 -2.52
CA ALA A 54 5.84 -3.25 -1.76
C ALA A 54 7.26 -3.81 -1.56
N PRO A 55 8.11 -3.79 -2.61
CA PRO A 55 9.38 -4.53 -2.63
C PRO A 55 10.39 -4.06 -1.58
N PHE A 56 10.35 -2.78 -1.20
CA PHE A 56 11.30 -2.21 -0.24
C PHE A 56 10.81 -2.21 1.21
N ALA A 57 9.50 -2.40 1.45
CA ALA A 57 8.92 -2.39 2.79
C ALA A 57 9.52 -3.44 3.75
N PRO A 58 9.83 -4.69 3.31
CA PRO A 58 10.48 -5.67 4.18
C PRO A 58 11.83 -5.19 4.70
N SER A 59 12.57 -4.36 3.95
CA SER A 59 13.89 -3.88 4.36
C SER A 59 13.81 -3.20 5.73
N ALA A 60 12.82 -2.33 5.95
CA ALA A 60 12.62 -1.66 7.22
C ALA A 60 12.23 -2.63 8.35
N ASN A 61 11.35 -3.60 8.05
CA ASN A 61 10.89 -4.59 9.04
C ASN A 61 12.03 -5.52 9.50
N VAL A 62 12.91 -5.93 8.59
CA VAL A 62 13.99 -6.88 8.87
C VAL A 62 15.20 -6.21 9.51
N SER A 63 15.59 -5.03 9.04
CA SER A 63 16.80 -4.33 9.50
C SER A 63 16.55 -3.40 10.70
N GLY A 64 15.30 -3.02 10.96
CA GLY A 64 14.96 -1.99 11.93
C GLY A 64 15.22 -0.55 11.44
N PHE A 65 15.38 -0.34 10.12
CA PHE A 65 15.45 1.02 9.57
C PHE A 65 14.24 1.85 9.96
N ARG A 66 14.45 3.17 9.99
CA ARG A 66 13.36 4.12 10.01
C ARG A 66 12.86 4.30 8.59
N ALA A 67 11.54 4.26 8.42
CA ALA A 67 10.89 4.40 7.14
C ALA A 67 9.75 5.39 7.25
N LEU A 68 9.68 6.32 6.30
CA LEU A 68 8.59 7.27 6.16
C LEU A 68 8.08 7.21 4.72
N THR A 69 6.76 7.18 4.52
CA THR A 69 6.15 7.24 3.19
C THR A 69 5.38 8.53 3.03
N LEU A 70 5.61 9.21 1.91
CA LEU A 70 4.93 10.44 1.56
C LEU A 70 4.32 10.30 0.16
N PRO A 71 3.19 10.97 -0.10
CA PRO A 71 2.72 11.17 -1.46
C PRO A 71 3.69 12.07 -2.23
N PHE A 72 3.96 11.74 -3.48
CA PHE A 72 4.83 12.56 -4.31
C PHE A 72 4.38 12.51 -5.78
N GLY A 73 3.20 13.06 -6.02
CA GLY A 73 2.57 13.15 -7.33
C GLY A 73 1.41 12.17 -7.54
N GLU A 74 0.88 12.23 -8.76
CA GLU A 74 -0.15 11.35 -9.28
C GLU A 74 0.42 10.52 -10.43
N GLY A 75 0.09 9.23 -10.43
CA GLY A 75 0.40 8.30 -11.50
C GLY A 75 -0.72 8.27 -12.53
N GLY A 76 -0.67 7.24 -13.39
CA GLY A 76 -1.75 7.00 -14.35
C GLY A 76 -3.11 6.98 -13.65
N GLU A 77 -4.11 7.60 -14.28
CA GLU A 77 -5.51 7.59 -13.84
C GLU A 77 -5.80 8.40 -12.55
N GLY A 78 -4.84 9.24 -12.13
CA GLY A 78 -4.99 10.12 -10.96
C GLY A 78 -4.88 9.38 -9.63
N LEU A 79 -4.20 8.22 -9.62
CA LEU A 79 -3.89 7.46 -8.42
C LEU A 79 -2.59 7.99 -7.79
N PRO A 80 -2.45 7.99 -6.46
CA PRO A 80 -1.26 8.53 -5.81
C PRO A 80 0.00 7.71 -6.15
N LEU A 81 1.13 8.40 -6.36
CA LEU A 81 2.46 7.80 -6.43
C LEU A 81 3.24 8.10 -5.14
N PRO A 82 3.22 7.18 -4.16
CA PRO A 82 3.97 7.34 -2.94
C PRO A 82 5.46 7.01 -3.10
N VAL A 83 6.29 7.76 -2.40
CA VAL A 83 7.72 7.49 -2.21
C VAL A 83 8.01 7.15 -0.75
N GLN A 84 8.99 6.29 -0.53
CA GLN A 84 9.48 5.87 0.77
C GLN A 84 10.90 6.38 0.96
N ILE A 85 11.15 6.98 2.13
CA ILE A 85 12.48 7.36 2.59
C ILE A 85 12.88 6.39 3.68
N LEU A 86 14.09 5.84 3.58
CA LEU A 86 14.70 4.99 4.59
C LEU A 86 15.81 5.74 5.32
N GLY A 87 16.03 5.42 6.59
CA GLY A 87 17.02 6.08 7.44
C GLY A 87 17.57 5.19 8.56
N PRO A 88 18.76 5.53 9.07
CA PRO A 88 19.31 4.85 10.24
C PRO A 88 18.57 5.30 11.51
N LEU A 89 18.69 4.50 12.57
CA LEU A 89 18.00 4.67 13.85
C LEU A 89 18.28 6.03 14.52
N ASP A 90 19.47 6.59 14.33
CA ASP A 90 19.96 7.81 14.98
C ASP A 90 19.71 9.09 14.17
N ARG A 91 19.08 9.00 12.99
CA ARG A 91 18.89 10.15 12.09
C ARG A 91 17.45 10.42 11.63
N GLU A 92 16.48 10.10 12.48
CA GLU A 92 15.05 10.42 12.22
C GLU A 92 14.80 11.89 11.89
N HIS A 93 15.57 12.81 12.51
CA HIS A 93 15.48 14.24 12.24
C HIS A 93 15.82 14.60 10.78
N LEU A 94 16.77 13.89 10.15
CA LEU A 94 17.08 14.08 8.73
C LEU A 94 15.95 13.59 7.84
N LEU A 95 15.31 12.47 8.20
CA LEU A 95 14.17 11.93 7.47
C LEU A 95 13.00 12.91 7.49
N LEU A 96 12.68 13.47 8.66
CA LEU A 96 11.63 14.47 8.79
C LEU A 96 11.97 15.78 8.07
N ALA A 97 13.23 16.22 8.11
CA ALA A 97 13.66 17.40 7.36
C ALA A 97 13.58 17.18 5.84
N LEU A 98 13.97 16.00 5.34
CA LEU A 98 13.84 15.65 3.93
C LEU A 98 12.36 15.56 3.52
N ALA A 99 11.52 14.97 4.36
CA ALA A 99 10.09 14.89 4.13
C ALA A 99 9.45 16.28 4.04
N ALA A 100 9.79 17.19 4.95
CA ALA A 100 9.31 18.58 4.92
C ALA A 100 9.74 19.31 3.63
N ARG A 101 10.94 19.03 3.11
CA ARG A 101 11.38 19.58 1.82
C ARG A 101 10.58 19.02 0.66
N LEU A 102 10.31 17.71 0.65
CA LEU A 102 9.47 17.08 -0.37
C LEU A 102 8.00 17.50 -0.26
N GLU A 103 7.54 17.84 0.94
CA GLU A 103 6.23 18.44 1.19
C GLU A 103 6.12 19.85 0.60
N ALA A 104 7.16 20.68 0.78
CA ALA A 104 7.20 22.04 0.26
C ALA A 104 7.19 22.12 -1.28
N GLU A 105 7.48 21.03 -1.99
CA GLU A 105 7.38 20.96 -3.46
C GLU A 105 5.92 20.95 -3.97
N ASP A 106 4.93 20.86 -3.06
CA ASP A 106 3.48 20.91 -3.35
C ASP A 106 3.03 19.93 -4.46
N ARG A 107 3.76 18.82 -4.61
CA ARG A 107 3.38 17.72 -5.52
C ARG A 107 2.30 16.83 -4.90
N TRP A 108 1.73 17.28 -3.81
CA TRP A 108 0.75 16.59 -2.99
C TRP A 108 -0.61 16.86 -3.61
N GLY A 109 -0.84 16.29 -4.80
CA GLY A 109 -2.13 16.31 -5.51
C GLY A 109 -3.21 15.50 -4.78
N HIS A 110 -3.29 15.60 -3.45
CA HIS A 110 -4.31 14.95 -2.67
C HIS A 110 -5.60 15.73 -2.71
N SER A 111 -6.35 15.51 -3.79
CA SER A 111 -7.78 15.53 -3.67
C SER A 111 -8.24 14.28 -2.88
N LEU A 112 -8.05 14.30 -1.55
CA LEU A 112 -9.07 13.72 -0.67
C LEU A 112 -10.43 14.39 -0.94
N ALA A 113 -10.45 15.54 -1.63
CA ALA A 113 -11.65 16.10 -2.24
C ALA A 113 -12.33 15.16 -3.26
N ARG A 114 -11.69 14.09 -3.77
CA ARG A 114 -12.38 13.03 -4.53
C ARG A 114 -13.13 12.04 -3.62
N LEU A 115 -12.78 12.01 -2.33
CA LEU A 115 -13.57 11.38 -1.26
C LEU A 115 -14.52 12.37 -0.56
N SER A 116 -14.59 13.64 -1.00
CA SER A 116 -15.50 14.62 -0.39
C SER A 116 -16.96 14.15 -0.37
N PRO A 117 -17.53 13.49 -1.42
CA PRO A 117 -18.90 13.01 -1.34
C PRO A 117 -19.09 11.90 -0.30
N PHE A 118 -18.07 11.04 -0.12
CA PHE A 118 -18.09 9.96 0.86
C PHE A 118 -18.01 10.50 2.30
N ARG A 119 -17.11 11.46 2.55
CA ARG A 119 -16.91 12.11 3.85
C ARG A 119 -18.12 12.95 4.26
N GLU A 120 -18.73 13.66 3.31
CA GLU A 120 -19.95 14.48 3.52
C GLU A 120 -21.16 13.60 3.86
N ARG A 121 -21.36 12.48 3.15
CA ARG A 121 -22.50 11.56 3.36
C ARG A 121 -22.40 10.74 4.64
N MET A 122 -21.19 10.41 5.09
CA MET A 122 -20.96 9.88 6.44
C MET A 122 -21.31 10.92 7.53
N ARG A 123 -20.90 12.19 7.35
CA ARG A 123 -21.23 13.28 8.29
C ARG A 123 -22.74 13.55 8.36
N GLN A 124 -23.44 13.47 7.23
CA GLN A 124 -24.88 13.72 7.12
C GLN A 124 -25.75 12.52 7.52
N GLY A 125 -25.14 11.37 7.83
CA GLY A 125 -25.88 10.14 8.17
C GLY A 125 -26.71 9.56 7.01
N THR A 126 -26.49 10.04 5.78
CA THR A 126 -27.22 9.59 4.58
C THR A 126 -26.63 8.32 3.97
N LEU A 127 -25.44 7.92 4.42
CA LEU A 127 -24.86 6.62 4.15
C LEU A 127 -25.30 5.61 5.24
N LYS A 128 -26.37 4.86 4.99
CA LYS A 128 -26.70 3.71 5.83
C LYS A 128 -25.75 2.56 5.50
N LEU A 129 -24.84 2.26 6.44
CA LEU A 129 -23.88 1.16 6.36
C LEU A 129 -24.60 -0.18 6.57
N GLU A 130 -25.42 -0.61 5.60
CA GLU A 130 -25.95 -1.97 5.58
C GLU A 130 -24.78 -2.95 5.31
N GLY A 131 -24.21 -3.51 6.38
CA GLY A 131 -23.10 -4.47 6.30
C GLY A 131 -21.70 -3.93 6.61
N GLY A 132 -21.59 -2.78 7.29
CA GLY A 132 -20.33 -2.25 7.83
C GLY A 132 -19.47 -1.42 6.84
N PRO A 133 -18.44 -0.71 7.36
CA PRO A 133 -17.69 0.31 6.61
C PRO A 133 -16.96 -0.23 5.37
N HIS A 134 -16.57 -1.51 5.37
CA HIS A 134 -15.88 -2.16 4.25
C HIS A 134 -16.74 -2.30 2.99
N ARG A 135 -18.04 -2.60 3.11
CA ARG A 135 -18.94 -2.79 1.95
C ARG A 135 -19.34 -1.47 1.29
N ALA A 136 -19.47 -0.40 2.07
CA ALA A 136 -19.84 0.91 1.55
C ALA A 136 -18.71 1.57 0.74
N PHE A 137 -17.45 1.41 1.17
CA PHE A 137 -16.28 1.82 0.38
C PHE A 137 -16.23 1.07 -0.96
N GLN A 138 -16.53 -0.23 -0.96
CA GLN A 138 -16.55 -1.05 -2.18
C GLN A 138 -17.61 -0.59 -3.19
N ALA A 139 -18.81 -0.18 -2.77
CA ALA A 139 -19.91 0.17 -3.67
C ALA A 139 -19.70 1.50 -4.44
N GLU A 140 -19.05 2.48 -3.81
CA GLU A 140 -18.84 3.82 -4.40
C GLU A 140 -17.53 3.96 -5.17
N VAL A 141 -16.55 3.16 -4.81
CA VAL A 141 -15.27 3.06 -5.51
C VAL A 141 -15.40 2.13 -6.73
N HIS A 142 -16.41 1.25 -6.74
CA HIS A 142 -16.75 0.33 -7.83
C HIS A 142 -16.83 0.95 -9.25
N PRO A 143 -17.45 2.13 -9.48
CA PRO A 143 -17.59 2.69 -10.83
C PRO A 143 -16.29 3.26 -11.41
N VAL A 144 -15.35 3.67 -10.55
CA VAL A 144 -14.01 4.10 -10.95
C VAL A 144 -13.18 2.86 -11.31
N PHE A 145 -13.21 1.83 -10.47
CA PHE A 145 -12.46 0.60 -10.67
C PHE A 145 -12.96 -0.27 -11.84
N ARG A 146 -14.26 -0.24 -12.16
CA ARG A 146 -14.84 -1.00 -13.28
C ARG A 146 -14.35 -0.53 -14.65
N ARG A 147 -13.86 0.71 -14.77
CA ARG A 147 -13.26 1.22 -16.03
C ARG A 147 -11.81 0.75 -16.22
N LEU A 148 -11.17 0.30 -15.15
CA LEU A 148 -9.73 0.01 -15.11
C LEU A 148 -9.42 -1.49 -15.10
N GLN A 149 -10.44 -2.34 -14.98
CA GLN A 149 -10.28 -3.79 -15.04
C GLN A 149 -10.40 -4.28 -16.49
N PRO A 150 -9.35 -4.90 -17.09
CA PRO A 150 -9.57 -5.77 -18.24
C PRO A 150 -10.50 -6.91 -17.80
N ALA A 151 -11.48 -7.24 -18.64
CA ALA A 151 -12.55 -8.17 -18.31
C ALA A 151 -12.02 -9.53 -17.82
N MET A 152 -12.04 -9.76 -16.49
CA MET A 152 -11.81 -11.09 -15.95
C MET A 152 -12.98 -12.02 -16.30
N PRO A 153 -12.73 -13.25 -16.75
CA PRO A 153 -13.78 -14.23 -17.00
C PRO A 153 -14.46 -14.60 -15.67
N ARG A 154 -15.79 -14.51 -15.66
CA ARG A 154 -16.62 -14.88 -14.51
C ARG A 154 -16.72 -16.40 -14.39
N SER A 155 -15.77 -17.05 -13.73
CA SER A 155 -15.99 -18.41 -13.22
C SER A 155 -16.71 -18.32 -11.87
N ARG A 156 -17.96 -18.82 -11.81
CA ARG A 156 -18.72 -18.94 -10.56
C ARG A 156 -18.01 -19.96 -9.63
N PRO A 157 -17.70 -19.63 -8.37
CA PRO A 157 -17.22 -20.64 -7.42
C PRO A 157 -18.39 -21.53 -6.99
N THR A 158 -18.43 -22.77 -7.48
CA THR A 158 -19.30 -23.80 -6.92
C THR A 158 -18.65 -24.33 -5.64
N CYS A 159 -18.95 -23.71 -4.51
CA CYS A 159 -18.62 -24.26 -3.19
C CYS A 159 -19.55 -25.45 -2.91
N ARG A 160 -19.08 -26.68 -3.19
CA ARG A 160 -19.71 -27.89 -2.65
C ARG A 160 -19.29 -28.02 -1.19
N ARG A 161 -20.25 -27.89 -0.26
CA ARG A 161 -20.04 -28.21 1.15
C ARG A 161 -19.68 -29.70 1.30
N PRO A 162 -18.69 -30.08 2.10
CA PRO A 162 -18.47 -31.49 2.43
C PRO A 162 -19.58 -31.97 3.38
N HIS A 163 -20.23 -33.07 3.00
CA HIS A 163 -21.14 -33.81 3.86
C HIS A 163 -20.37 -34.36 5.08
N ARG A 164 -20.83 -34.03 6.29
CA ARG A 164 -20.41 -34.74 7.50
C ARG A 164 -21.02 -36.15 7.47
N SER A 165 -20.17 -37.16 7.60
CA SER A 165 -20.55 -38.52 8.02
C SER A 165 -20.62 -38.57 9.54
#